data_AF-A0A0K0F645-F1
#
_entry.id   AF-A0A0K0F645-F1
#
_cell.length_a   1.000
_cell.length_b   1.000
_cell.length_c   1.000
_cell.angle_alpha   90.00
_cell.angle_beta   90.00
_cell.angle_gamma   90.00
#
_symmetry.space_group_name_H-M   'P 1'
#
loop_
_entity.id
_entity.type
_entity.pdbx_description
1 polymer ?
#
loop_
_entity_poly.entity_id
_entity_poly.type
_entity_poly.pdbx_seq_one_letter_code
_entity_poly.pdbx_strand_id
1 'polypeptide(L)'
;MKIYNIFGVILNIIFWAGVFSINCYDCNSDTGNCNEGECEGKLCVRTETASLDTNRKIVIKTCSNDDEPTECYQIPFGSQFISRCICDYPLCNGDKDSLLDMENHAILPYYFSVKKFFPFIIFILTYYISILF
;
A
#
# COMPACT_ATOMS: atom_id res chain seq x y z
N MET A 1 25.82 -31.50 17.47
CA MET A 1 25.81 -30.34 16.55
C MET A 1 24.40 -30.13 15.98
N LYS A 2 23.43 -29.57 16.73
CA LYS A 2 22.03 -29.36 16.26
C LYS A 2 21.36 -28.07 16.76
N ILE A 3 22.12 -27.16 17.37
CA ILE A 3 21.56 -25.90 17.94
C ILE A 3 21.70 -24.73 16.95
N TYR A 4 22.72 -24.75 16.08
CA TYR A 4 22.97 -23.70 15.07
C TYR A 4 21.89 -23.61 13.99
N ASN A 5 21.16 -24.71 13.76
CA ASN A 5 20.17 -24.80 12.67
C ASN A 5 18.83 -24.12 13.05
N ILE A 6 18.45 -24.14 14.33
CA ILE A 6 17.23 -23.48 14.81
C ILE A 6 17.43 -21.96 14.86
N PHE A 7 18.60 -21.50 15.32
CA PHE A 7 18.92 -20.08 15.37
C PHE A 7 18.95 -19.45 13.96
N GLY A 8 19.48 -20.15 12.96
CA GLY A 8 19.49 -19.69 11.56
C GLY A 8 18.10 -19.62 10.92
N VAL A 9 17.20 -20.55 11.26
CA VAL A 9 15.80 -20.55 10.80
C VAL A 9 15.01 -19.41 11.44
N ILE A 10 15.13 -19.22 12.76
CA ILE A 10 14.45 -18.14 13.47
C ILE A 10 14.93 -16.77 12.96
N LEU A 11 16.25 -16.60 12.77
CA LEU A 11 16.83 -15.36 12.24
C LEU A 11 16.35 -15.06 10.80
N ASN A 12 16.20 -16.08 9.95
CA ASN A 12 15.65 -15.91 8.59
C ASN A 12 14.16 -15.60 8.57
N ILE A 13 13.36 -16.21 9.46
CA ILE A 13 11.92 -15.88 9.57
C ILE A 13 11.74 -14.44 10.03
N ILE A 14 12.55 -13.97 10.98
CA ILE A 14 12.52 -12.57 11.45
C ILE A 14 12.96 -11.61 10.33
N PHE A 15 13.91 -12.00 9.48
CA PHE A 15 14.36 -11.20 8.33
C PHE A 15 13.30 -11.11 7.20
N TRP A 16 12.42 -12.11 7.08
CA TRP A 16 11.31 -12.12 6.12
C TRP A 16 10.01 -11.48 6.66
N ALA A 17 9.91 -11.28 7.98
CA ALA A 17 8.80 -10.57 8.63
C ALA A 17 8.99 -9.04 8.61
N GLY A 18 9.79 -8.52 7.66
CA GLY A 18 9.88 -7.08 7.42
C GLY A 18 8.48 -6.55 7.11
N VAL A 19 7.96 -5.74 8.03
CA VAL A 19 6.72 -4.98 7.83
C VAL A 19 6.90 -4.18 6.54
N PHE A 20 6.19 -4.57 5.48
CA PHE A 20 6.24 -3.86 4.21
C PHE A 20 5.54 -2.50 4.41
N SER A 21 6.31 -1.47 4.71
CA SER A 21 5.88 -0.09 4.54
C SER A 21 6.03 0.33 3.08
N ILE A 22 5.07 1.13 2.61
CA ILE A 22 5.08 1.82 1.32
C ILE A 22 5.12 3.33 1.58
N ASN A 23 5.74 4.06 0.67
CA ASN A 23 5.77 5.53 0.74
C ASN A 23 4.48 6.10 0.15
N CYS A 24 3.92 7.08 0.84
CA CYS A 24 2.67 7.76 0.49
C CYS A 24 2.88 9.28 0.55
N TYR A 25 2.06 10.05 -0.16
CA TYR A 25 1.99 11.49 0.07
C TYR A 25 1.35 11.79 1.42
N ASP A 26 1.87 12.79 2.13
CA ASP A 26 1.35 13.27 3.41
C ASP A 26 1.20 14.78 3.39
N CYS A 27 -0.02 15.25 3.12
CA CYS A 27 -0.30 16.66 2.92
C CYS A 27 -1.77 17.00 3.19
N ASN A 28 -2.01 18.28 3.45
CA ASN A 28 -3.34 18.87 3.56
C ASN A 28 -3.42 20.11 2.67
N SER A 29 -4.46 20.21 1.85
CA SER A 29 -4.65 21.30 0.90
C SER A 29 -6.11 21.73 0.81
N ASP A 30 -6.33 23.03 0.93
CA ASP A 30 -7.64 23.67 0.73
C ASP A 30 -7.88 24.09 -0.72
N THR A 31 -6.90 23.88 -1.62
CA THR A 31 -6.98 24.18 -3.06
C THR A 31 -7.41 22.99 -3.90
N GLY A 32 -7.55 21.80 -3.27
CA GLY A 32 -8.09 20.60 -3.91
C GLY A 32 -7.05 19.65 -4.51
N ASN A 33 -5.76 19.94 -4.36
CA ASN A 33 -4.63 19.13 -4.83
C ASN A 33 -3.38 19.32 -3.94
N CYS A 34 -2.60 18.26 -3.75
CA CYS A 34 -1.28 18.30 -3.11
C CYS A 34 -0.55 16.98 -3.35
N ASN A 35 0.73 17.02 -3.74
CA ASN A 35 1.59 15.84 -3.88
C ASN A 35 2.94 16.15 -3.24
N GLU A 36 2.89 16.57 -1.99
CA GLU A 36 4.05 16.95 -1.18
C GLU A 36 4.00 16.20 0.15
N GLY A 37 5.13 16.21 0.85
CA GLY A 37 5.31 15.40 2.05
C GLY A 37 5.36 13.90 1.75
N GLU A 38 6.07 13.16 2.59
CA GLU A 38 6.18 11.72 2.47
C GLU A 38 5.99 11.08 3.84
N CYS A 39 5.25 9.98 3.87
CA CYS A 39 5.16 9.13 5.05
C CYS A 39 5.15 7.65 4.68
N GLU A 40 5.53 6.80 5.63
CA GLU A 40 5.62 5.36 5.47
C GLU A 40 4.50 4.65 6.24
N GLY A 41 3.75 3.79 5.55
CA GLY A 41 2.77 2.92 6.20
C GLY A 41 2.39 1.73 5.33
N LYS A 42 1.51 0.84 5.78
CA LYS A 42 1.02 -0.28 4.97
C LYS A 42 0.14 0.17 3.79
N LEU A 43 -0.60 1.25 3.97
CA LEU A 43 -1.61 1.75 3.05
C LEU A 43 -1.46 3.26 2.87
N CYS A 44 -1.78 3.77 1.69
CA CYS A 44 -1.97 5.19 1.47
C CYS A 44 -3.46 5.54 1.47
N VAL A 45 -3.79 6.67 2.08
CA VAL A 45 -5.15 7.17 2.22
C VAL A 45 -5.24 8.53 1.57
N ARG A 46 -6.31 8.73 0.81
CA ARG A 46 -6.72 10.04 0.27
C ARG A 46 -8.15 10.33 0.69
N THR A 47 -8.33 11.42 1.41
CA THR A 47 -9.64 11.93 1.79
C THR A 47 -9.88 13.26 1.09
N GLU A 48 -11.02 13.40 0.44
CA GLU A 48 -11.46 14.62 -0.21
C GLU A 48 -12.79 15.05 0.40
N THR A 49 -12.93 16.32 0.73
CA THR A 49 -14.20 16.92 1.14
C THR A 49 -14.51 18.05 0.18
N ALA A 50 -15.59 17.95 -0.59
CA ALA A 50 -16.01 19.03 -1.46
C ALA A 50 -17.37 19.60 -1.04
N SER A 51 -17.47 20.93 -1.08
CA SER A 51 -18.69 21.68 -0.82
C SER A 51 -19.47 21.89 -2.12
N LEU A 52 -20.74 21.51 -2.12
CA LEU A 52 -21.68 21.72 -3.23
C LEU A 52 -22.03 23.21 -3.42
N ASP A 53 -21.99 24.00 -2.34
CA ASP A 53 -22.38 25.42 -2.36
C ASP A 53 -21.25 26.34 -2.84
N THR A 54 -20.00 26.00 -2.50
CA THR A 54 -18.85 26.90 -2.69
C THR A 54 -17.84 26.40 -3.71
N ASN A 55 -18.01 25.17 -4.23
CA ASN A 55 -17.02 24.45 -5.04
C ASN A 55 -15.63 24.33 -4.37
N ARG A 56 -15.53 24.59 -3.06
CA ARG A 56 -14.29 24.40 -2.32
C ARG A 56 -14.04 22.91 -2.13
N LYS A 57 -12.78 22.51 -2.28
CA LYS A 57 -12.33 21.13 -2.13
C LYS A 57 -11.13 21.10 -1.19
N ILE A 58 -11.27 20.35 -0.11
CA ILE A 58 -10.19 20.04 0.82
C ILE A 58 -9.68 18.64 0.49
N VAL A 59 -8.37 18.46 0.42
CA VAL A 59 -7.71 17.17 0.20
C VAL A 59 -6.73 16.91 1.32
N ILE A 60 -6.85 15.74 1.94
CA ILE A 60 -5.96 15.25 2.99
C ILE A 60 -5.41 13.90 2.53
N LYS A 61 -4.08 13.76 2.56
CA LYS A 61 -3.35 12.56 2.20
C LYS A 61 -2.53 12.11 3.39
N THR A 62 -2.57 10.81 3.70
CA THR A 62 -1.87 10.22 4.84
C THR A 62 -1.51 8.76 4.53
N CYS A 63 -0.70 8.14 5.38
CA CYS A 63 -0.48 6.70 5.41
C CYS A 63 -1.22 6.08 6.61
N SER A 64 -1.58 4.81 6.49
CA SER A 64 -2.18 4.00 7.55
C SER A 64 -1.41 2.70 7.72
N ASN A 65 -1.33 2.24 8.97
CA ASN A 65 -0.79 0.92 9.34
C ASN A 65 -1.90 -0.07 9.73
N ASP A 66 -3.15 0.38 9.68
CA ASP A 66 -4.31 -0.42 9.98
C ASP A 66 -4.63 -1.36 8.81
N ASP A 67 -5.28 -2.48 9.12
CA ASP A 67 -5.71 -3.44 8.11
C ASP A 67 -7.11 -3.02 7.59
N GLU A 68 -7.12 -2.05 6.68
CA GLU A 68 -8.32 -1.55 6.00
C GLU A 68 -8.41 -2.08 4.55
N PRO A 69 -9.63 -2.29 4.00
CA PRO A 69 -9.79 -2.74 2.63
C PRO A 69 -9.38 -1.67 1.61
N THR A 70 -8.74 -2.12 0.53
CA THR A 70 -8.29 -1.28 -0.59
C THR A 70 -9.48 -0.86 -1.47
N GLU A 71 -10.21 0.17 -1.05
CA GLU A 71 -11.41 0.65 -1.75
C GLU A 71 -11.61 2.17 -1.65
N CYS A 72 -12.50 2.68 -2.49
CA CYS A 72 -12.99 4.05 -2.43
C CYS A 72 -14.47 4.06 -2.07
N TYR A 73 -14.85 4.91 -1.12
CA TYR A 73 -16.25 5.16 -0.79
C TYR A 73 -16.53 6.66 -0.72
N GLN A 74 -17.80 7.00 -0.93
CA GLN A 74 -18.29 8.38 -0.90
C GLN A 74 -19.51 8.48 0.02
N ILE A 75 -19.51 9.52 0.85
CA ILE A 75 -20.56 9.76 1.84
C ILE A 75 -21.08 11.18 1.63
N PRO A 76 -22.39 11.36 1.38
CA PRO A 76 -23.01 12.67 1.39
C PRO A 76 -23.11 13.17 2.83
N PHE A 77 -22.75 14.44 3.06
CA PHE A 77 -22.82 15.09 4.36
C PHE A 77 -23.40 16.50 4.21
N GLY A 78 -24.72 16.64 4.32
CA GLY A 78 -25.39 17.93 4.11
C GLY A 78 -25.14 18.46 2.70
N SER A 79 -24.59 19.68 2.60
CA SER A 79 -24.16 20.28 1.33
C SER A 79 -22.71 19.98 0.95
N GLN A 80 -22.15 18.88 1.46
CA GLN A 80 -20.80 18.42 1.16
C GLN A 80 -20.81 16.95 0.73
N PHE A 81 -19.81 16.54 -0.06
CA PHE A 81 -19.48 15.13 -0.25
C PHE A 81 -18.10 14.85 0.33
N ILE A 82 -17.98 13.73 1.03
CA ILE A 82 -16.69 13.23 1.52
C ILE A 82 -16.38 11.98 0.70
N SER A 83 -15.19 11.92 0.10
CA SER A 83 -14.66 10.76 -0.62
C SER A 83 -13.40 10.29 0.06
N ARG A 84 -13.35 9.02 0.48
CA ARG A 84 -12.14 8.42 1.03
C ARG A 84 -11.73 7.22 0.19
N CYS A 85 -10.47 7.21 -0.22
CA CYS A 85 -9.85 6.17 -1.03
C CYS A 85 -8.62 5.61 -0.31
N ILE A 86 -8.47 4.28 -0.35
CA ILE A 86 -7.35 3.54 0.22
C ILE A 86 -6.67 2.73 -0.87
N CYS A 87 -5.34 2.71 -0.88
CA CYS A 87 -4.55 2.00 -1.87
C CYS A 87 -3.25 1.45 -1.24
N ASP A 88 -2.70 0.37 -1.79
CA ASP A 88 -1.61 -0.44 -1.20
C ASP A 88 -0.34 -0.47 -2.06
N TYR A 89 -0.16 0.51 -2.94
CA TYR A 89 1.04 0.68 -3.77
C TYR A 89 1.69 2.06 -3.55
N PRO A 90 3.01 2.20 -3.76
CA PRO A 90 3.71 3.45 -3.47
C PRO A 90 3.12 4.66 -4.22
N LEU A 91 2.94 5.77 -3.49
CA LEU A 91 2.46 7.07 -3.98
C LEU A 91 1.08 7.03 -4.68
N CYS A 92 0.29 6.00 -4.41
CA CYS A 92 -1.02 5.78 -5.03
C CYS A 92 -2.09 6.82 -4.65
N ASN A 93 -1.90 7.53 -3.53
CA ASN A 93 -2.78 8.60 -3.10
C ASN A 93 -2.51 9.93 -3.83
N GLY A 94 -1.71 9.92 -4.91
CA GLY A 94 -1.48 11.04 -5.81
C GLY A 94 -2.76 11.64 -6.42
N ASP A 95 -2.66 12.85 -6.97
CA ASP A 95 -3.82 13.53 -7.58
C ASP A 95 -4.34 12.83 -8.84
N LYS A 96 -5.67 12.88 -9.05
CA LYS A 96 -6.40 12.09 -10.05
C LYS A 96 -6.21 12.55 -11.52
N ASP A 97 -5.28 13.48 -11.76
CA ASP A 97 -4.95 13.95 -13.11
C ASP A 97 -4.04 12.95 -13.88
N SER A 98 -3.60 11.86 -13.24
CA SER A 98 -3.04 10.69 -13.91
C SER A 98 -4.16 9.81 -14.49
N LEU A 99 -4.31 9.86 -15.81
CA LEU A 99 -5.23 9.11 -16.69
C LEU A 99 -5.31 7.56 -16.54
N LEU A 100 -4.89 6.96 -15.41
CA LEU A 100 -4.71 5.52 -15.25
C LEU A 100 -5.41 4.87 -14.04
N ASP A 101 -6.01 5.61 -13.11
CA ASP A 101 -6.35 5.07 -11.77
C ASP A 101 -7.81 4.60 -11.57
N MET A 102 -8.66 4.54 -12.61
CA MET A 102 -10.05 4.03 -12.45
C MET A 102 -10.37 2.70 -13.14
N GLU A 103 -9.51 2.14 -14.01
CA GLU A 103 -9.92 0.99 -14.83
C GLU A 103 -9.06 -0.28 -14.72
N ASN A 104 -7.88 -0.27 -14.08
CA ASN A 104 -6.92 -1.38 -14.20
C ASN A 104 -6.60 -2.21 -12.95
N HIS A 105 -7.19 -1.91 -11.79
CA HIS A 105 -6.88 -2.64 -10.54
C HIS A 105 -7.51 -4.03 -10.42
N ALA A 106 -8.12 -4.56 -11.48
CA ALA A 106 -8.51 -5.97 -11.56
C ALA A 106 -7.39 -6.90 -12.11
N ILE A 107 -6.32 -6.35 -12.71
CA ILE A 107 -5.36 -7.16 -13.50
C ILE A 107 -3.96 -7.23 -12.85
N LEU A 108 -3.64 -6.34 -11.89
CA LEU A 108 -2.32 -6.32 -11.24
C LEU A 108 -2.07 -7.30 -10.06
N PRO A 109 -3.03 -8.05 -9.46
CA PRO A 109 -2.64 -9.00 -8.42
C PRO A 109 -1.88 -10.22 -8.99
N TYR A 110 -1.99 -10.47 -10.31
CA TYR A 110 -1.39 -11.64 -10.94
C TYR A 110 0.11 -11.45 -11.23
N TYR A 111 0.54 -10.27 -11.68
CA TYR A 111 1.93 -10.04 -12.07
C TYR A 111 2.88 -9.92 -10.86
N PHE A 112 2.42 -9.35 -9.75
CA PHE A 112 3.22 -9.26 -8.53
C PHE A 112 3.35 -10.60 -7.77
N SER A 113 2.41 -11.54 -8.00
CA SER A 113 2.46 -12.90 -7.45
C SER A 113 3.59 -13.75 -8.07
N VAL A 114 3.88 -13.57 -9.37
CA VAL A 114 4.90 -14.38 -10.08
C VAL A 114 6.33 -14.04 -9.61
N LYS A 115 6.62 -12.78 -9.25
CA LYS A 115 7.94 -12.39 -8.70
C LYS A 115 8.21 -12.97 -7.31
N LYS A 116 7.18 -13.36 -6.55
CA LYS A 116 7.30 -13.97 -5.21
C LYS A 116 7.45 -15.49 -5.24
N PHE A 117 7.01 -16.16 -6.31
CA PHE A 117 7.16 -17.61 -6.47
C PHE A 117 8.61 -18.04 -6.80
N PHE A 118 9.32 -17.20 -7.55
CA PHE A 118 10.69 -17.46 -7.99
C PHE A 118 11.71 -17.60 -6.83
N PRO A 119 11.76 -16.70 -5.82
CA PRO A 119 12.66 -16.88 -4.68
C PRO A 119 12.23 -18.04 -3.76
N PHE A 120 10.93 -18.36 -3.69
CA PHE A 120 10.43 -19.47 -2.86
C PHE A 120 10.83 -20.85 -3.40
N ILE A 121 10.79 -21.03 -4.73
CA ILE A 121 11.28 -22.25 -5.39
C ILE A 121 12.80 -22.41 -5.21
N ILE A 122 13.57 -21.33 -5.36
CA ILE A 122 15.03 -21.35 -5.16
C ILE A 122 15.38 -21.72 -3.70
N PHE A 123 14.61 -21.23 -2.73
CA PHE A 123 14.79 -21.58 -1.32
C PHE A 123 14.50 -23.06 -1.03
N ILE A 124 13.44 -23.64 -1.61
CA ILE A 124 13.15 -25.08 -1.47
C ILE A 124 14.26 -25.93 -2.12
N LEU A 125 14.70 -25.56 -3.32
CA LEU A 125 15.77 -26.29 -4.03
C LEU A 125 17.09 -26.26 -3.26
N THR A 126 17.50 -25.11 -2.74
CA THR A 126 18.73 -24.98 -1.95
C THR A 126 18.64 -25.70 -0.59
N TYR A 127 17.47 -25.68 0.06
CA TYR A 127 17.22 -26.42 1.29
C TYR A 127 17.30 -27.95 1.11
N TYR A 128 16.68 -28.50 0.06
CA TYR A 128 16.72 -29.94 -0.21
C TYR A 128 18.11 -30.43 -0.65
N ILE A 129 18.85 -29.64 -1.43
CA ILE A 129 20.24 -29.97 -1.83
C ILE A 129 21.14 -30.05 -0.59
N SER A 130 20.93 -29.19 0.40
CA SER A 130 21.72 -29.16 1.65
C SER A 130 21.42 -30.32 2.61
N ILE A 131 20.36 -31.10 2.37
CA ILE A 131 19.96 -32.28 3.17
C ILE A 131 20.47 -33.59 2.53
N LEU A 132 20.71 -33.58 1.22
CA LEU A 132 21.13 -34.73 0.43
C LEU A 132 22.66 -34.95 0.38
N PHE A 133 23.45 -33.97 0.80
CA PHE A 133 24.90 -34.02 0.95
C PHE A 133 25.31 -33.74 2.40
#